data_AF-A0A3C0Z376-F1
#
_entry.id   AF-A0A3C0Z376-F1
#
_cell.length_a   1.000
_cell.length_b   1.000
_cell.length_c   1.000
_cell.angle_alpha   90.00
_cell.angle_beta   90.00
_cell.angle_gamma   90.00
#
_symmetry.space_group_name_H-M   'P 1'
#
loop_
_entity.id
_entity.type
_entity.pdbx_description
1 polymer ?
#
loop_
_entity_poly.entity_id
_entity_poly.type
_entity_poly.pdbx_seq_one_letter_code
_entity_poly.pdbx_strand_id
1 'polypeptide(L)'
;MSVSRVILLASAGLFLLVVFVPGFRHELQRQLTGLTSGSETITLPTNRDSESGPSLVEAPQELEIVTLLGFDAIPAILDPVFVEAAVADREMKPTELVLGLSINGDSRAYSIPMLSAHEIVNDVVGGEPVAVTW
;
A
#
# COMPACT_ATOMS: atom_id res chain seq x y z
N MET A 1 -7.54 48.42 2.73
CA MET A 1 -6.42 47.53 2.31
C MET A 1 -7.04 46.40 1.49
N SER A 2 -6.63 46.15 0.25
CA SER A 2 -7.26 45.12 -0.60
C SER A 2 -6.91 43.71 -0.10
N VAL A 3 -7.86 42.77 -0.16
CA VAL A 3 -7.70 41.36 0.25
C VAL A 3 -6.45 40.73 -0.37
N SER A 4 -6.15 41.05 -1.63
CA SER A 4 -4.95 40.57 -2.33
C SER A 4 -3.65 41.01 -1.67
N ARG A 5 -3.60 42.19 -1.04
CA ARG A 5 -2.41 42.66 -0.29
C ARG A 5 -2.25 41.97 1.05
N VAL A 6 -3.36 41.59 1.70
CA VAL A 6 -3.31 40.83 2.96
C VAL A 6 -2.77 39.42 2.71
N ILE A 7 -3.27 38.75 1.66
CA ILE A 7 -2.82 37.39 1.30
C ILE A 7 -1.34 37.38 0.93
N LEU A 8 -0.88 38.36 0.16
CA LEU A 8 0.50 38.43 -0.32
C LEU A 8 1.51 38.73 0.82
N LEU A 9 1.10 39.53 1.81
CA LEU A 9 1.91 39.77 3.01
C LEU A 9 1.95 38.54 3.93
N ALA A 10 0.83 37.83 4.08
CA ALA A 10 0.77 36.61 4.87
C ALA A 10 1.64 35.49 4.27
N SER A 11 1.62 35.29 2.96
CA SER A 11 2.44 34.28 2.29
C SER A 11 3.93 34.63 2.30
N ALA A 12 4.30 35.91 2.14
CA ALA A 12 5.68 36.36 2.28
C ALA A 12 6.22 36.17 3.71
N GLY A 13 5.39 36.42 4.73
CA GLY A 13 5.75 36.18 6.13
C GLY A 13 5.97 34.70 6.45
N LEU A 14 5.09 33.82 5.94
CA LEU A 14 5.25 32.37 6.08
C LEU A 14 6.52 31.86 5.38
N PHE A 15 6.82 32.38 4.19
CA PHE A 15 8.05 32.05 3.46
C PHE A 15 9.31 32.46 4.23
N LEU A 16 9.34 33.66 4.81
CA LEU A 16 10.45 34.12 5.65
C LEU A 16 10.64 33.24 6.90
N LEU A 17 9.54 32.84 7.55
CA LEU A 17 9.55 31.93 8.70
C LEU A 17 10.14 30.56 8.33
N VAL A 18 9.73 30.01 7.18
CA VAL A 18 10.29 28.76 6.67
C VAL A 18 11.77 28.93 6.33
N VAL A 19 12.20 30.05 5.74
CA VAL A 19 13.58 30.19 5.27
C VAL A 19 14.59 30.52 6.38
N PHE A 20 14.23 31.40 7.31
CA PHE A 20 15.19 32.06 8.21
C PHE A 20 15.05 31.71 9.69
N VAL A 21 14.12 30.82 10.06
CA VAL A 21 13.98 30.35 11.45
C VAL A 21 14.37 28.87 11.54
N PRO A 22 15.63 28.55 11.90
CA PRO A 22 16.07 27.18 12.14
C PRO A 22 15.30 26.61 13.33
N GLY A 23 14.39 25.67 13.07
CA GLY A 23 13.44 25.13 14.05
C GLY A 23 12.00 25.17 13.57
N PHE A 24 11.59 26.25 12.89
CA PHE A 24 10.24 26.35 12.31
C PHE A 24 10.02 25.32 11.19
N ARG A 25 11.07 25.06 10.39
CA ARG A 25 11.06 23.97 9.39
C ARG A 25 10.78 22.61 10.03
N HIS A 26 11.45 22.31 11.15
CA HIS A 26 11.31 21.03 11.85
C HIS A 26 9.95 20.89 12.53
N GLU A 27 9.42 21.97 13.09
CA GLU A 27 8.10 21.99 13.71
C GLU A 27 6.97 21.85 12.67
N LEU A 28 7.05 22.59 11.55
CA LEU A 28 6.11 22.45 10.44
C LEU A 28 6.14 21.04 9.85
N GLN A 29 7.34 20.49 9.70
CA GLN A 29 7.52 19.14 9.17
C GLN A 29 6.94 18.10 10.15
N ARG A 30 7.13 18.25 11.47
CA ARG A 30 6.51 17.39 12.52
C ARG A 30 4.99 17.47 12.53
N GLN A 31 4.40 18.65 12.36
CA GLN A 31 2.94 18.81 12.31
C GLN A 31 2.33 18.23 11.02
N LEU A 32 3.06 18.32 9.89
CA LEU A 32 2.63 17.74 8.62
C LEU A 32 2.85 16.22 8.56
N THR A 33 3.88 15.69 9.23
CA THR A 33 4.15 14.23 9.34
C THR A 33 3.47 13.56 10.53
N GLY A 34 2.88 14.31 11.46
CA GLY A 34 2.10 13.79 12.58
C GLY A 34 0.78 13.12 12.18
N LEU A 35 0.48 13.04 10.88
CA LEU A 35 -0.66 12.31 10.31
C LEU A 35 -0.34 10.84 9.99
N THR A 36 0.89 10.37 10.19
CA THR A 36 1.28 9.01 9.79
C THR A 36 1.68 8.15 10.97
N SER A 37 0.91 7.06 11.14
CA SER A 37 1.14 5.89 12.01
C SER A 37 0.59 5.99 13.44
N GLY A 38 -0.70 5.71 13.60
CA GLY A 38 -1.26 5.30 14.88
C GLY A 38 -0.93 3.83 15.15
N SER A 39 -0.30 3.53 16.28
CA SER A 39 -0.20 2.16 16.81
C SER A 39 -1.54 1.82 17.45
N GLU A 40 -2.17 0.73 17.01
CA GLU A 40 -3.43 0.23 17.55
C GLU A 40 -3.15 -1.06 18.33
N THR A 41 -3.66 -1.15 19.56
CA THR A 41 -3.55 -2.35 20.40
C THR A 41 -4.84 -3.17 20.28
N ILE A 42 -4.72 -4.44 19.89
CA ILE A 42 -5.85 -5.38 19.84
C ILE A 42 -5.79 -6.32 21.04
N THR A 43 -6.91 -6.48 21.73
CA THR A 43 -7.13 -7.51 22.75
C THR A 43 -7.83 -8.71 22.12
N LEU A 44 -7.13 -9.83 21.97
CA LEU A 44 -7.71 -11.07 21.43
C LEU A 44 -8.31 -11.91 22.57
N PRO A 45 -9.62 -12.24 22.54
CA PRO A 45 -10.19 -13.21 23.47
C PRO A 45 -9.68 -14.62 23.13
N THR A 46 -9.19 -15.36 24.12
CA THR A 46 -8.69 -16.74 23.94
C THR A 46 -9.85 -17.74 23.98
N ASN A 47 -10.62 -17.86 22.90
CA ASN A 47 -11.60 -18.95 22.76
C ASN A 47 -11.02 -20.06 21.88
N ARG A 48 -10.26 -20.98 22.50
CA ARG A 48 -9.99 -22.29 21.91
C ARG A 48 -11.05 -23.27 22.42
N ASP A 49 -12.17 -23.34 21.71
CA ASP A 49 -13.19 -24.39 21.90
C ASP A 49 -12.69 -25.70 21.26
N SER A 50 -11.61 -26.29 21.78
CA SER A 50 -11.20 -27.69 21.57
C SER A 50 -9.86 -27.94 22.26
N GLU A 51 -9.90 -28.45 23.50
CA GLU A 51 -9.21 -29.68 23.92
C GLU A 51 -9.25 -29.80 25.46
N SER A 52 -9.78 -30.93 25.91
CA SER A 52 -9.89 -31.36 27.29
C SER A 52 -8.52 -31.56 27.95
N GLY A 53 -8.06 -30.56 28.72
CA GLY A 53 -6.89 -30.59 29.60
C GLY A 53 -6.98 -29.47 30.66
N PRO A 54 -6.24 -29.52 31.79
CA PRO A 54 -6.42 -28.59 32.90
C PRO A 54 -6.14 -27.15 32.45
N SER A 55 -7.20 -26.32 32.43
CA SER A 55 -7.15 -24.91 32.05
C SER A 55 -6.29 -24.09 33.00
N LEU A 56 -5.09 -23.72 32.56
CA LEU A 56 -4.48 -22.47 32.97
C LEU A 56 -5.15 -21.40 32.10
N VAL A 57 -6.03 -20.60 32.68
CA VAL A 57 -6.65 -19.46 32.00
C VAL A 57 -5.53 -18.49 31.63
N GLU A 58 -5.09 -18.54 30.38
CA GLU A 58 -4.10 -17.62 29.83
C GLU A 58 -4.75 -16.22 29.76
N ALA A 59 -4.11 -15.22 30.37
CA ALA A 59 -4.61 -13.85 30.33
C ALA A 59 -4.71 -13.35 28.88
N PRO A 60 -5.63 -12.40 28.57
CA PRO A 60 -5.74 -11.81 27.25
C PRO A 60 -4.37 -11.33 26.76
N GLN A 61 -4.00 -11.68 25.52
CA GLN A 61 -2.79 -11.18 24.91
C GLN A 61 -3.06 -9.79 24.34
N GLU A 62 -2.34 -8.79 24.86
CA GLU A 62 -2.24 -7.47 24.23
C GLU A 62 -1.18 -7.54 23.16
N LEU A 63 -1.59 -7.38 21.90
CA LEU A 63 -0.68 -7.32 20.75
C LEU A 63 -0.65 -5.91 20.19
N GLU A 64 0.55 -5.48 19.80
CA GLU A 64 0.76 -4.21 19.09
C GLU A 64 0.64 -4.43 17.58
N ILE A 65 -0.25 -3.68 16.91
CA ILE A 65 -0.24 -3.61 15.45
C ILE A 65 0.92 -2.71 15.02
N VAL A 66 1.91 -3.32 14.37
CA VAL A 66 3.05 -2.61 13.80
C VAL A 66 2.86 -2.43 12.31
N THR A 67 2.79 -1.17 11.86
CA THR A 67 2.79 -0.81 10.44
C THR A 67 4.22 -0.95 9.89
N LEU A 68 4.45 -1.98 9.06
CA LEU A 68 5.78 -2.25 8.47
C LEU A 68 6.07 -1.37 7.25
N LEU A 69 5.05 -1.16 6.43
CA LEU A 69 5.13 -0.41 5.19
C LEU A 69 4.21 0.81 5.28
N GLY A 70 4.65 1.92 4.68
CA GLY A 70 3.81 3.11 4.57
C GLY A 70 2.54 2.84 3.75
N PHE A 71 1.58 3.75 3.85
CA PHE A 71 0.42 3.75 2.96
C PHE A 71 0.89 3.71 1.50
N ASP A 72 0.33 2.78 0.71
CA ASP A 72 0.59 2.62 -0.72
C ASP A 72 2.06 2.31 -1.09
N ALA A 73 2.82 1.72 -0.16
CA ALA A 73 4.23 1.40 -0.38
C ALA A 73 4.46 0.18 -1.30
N ILE A 74 3.41 -0.56 -1.67
CA ILE A 74 3.45 -1.62 -2.68
C ILE A 74 2.65 -1.12 -3.89
N PRO A 75 3.32 -0.56 -4.91
CA PRO A 75 2.61 0.10 -5.99
C PRO A 75 2.04 -0.91 -6.98
N ALA A 76 0.79 -0.68 -7.37
CA ALA A 76 0.15 -1.39 -8.46
C ALA A 76 0.86 -1.15 -9.80
N ILE A 77 0.79 -2.13 -10.70
CA ILE A 77 1.18 -1.96 -12.10
C ILE A 77 -0.01 -1.33 -12.84
N LEU A 78 0.22 -0.17 -13.46
CA LEU A 78 -0.83 0.62 -14.12
C LEU A 78 -0.82 0.54 -15.65
N ASP A 79 0.32 0.14 -16.23
CA ASP A 79 0.50 -0.02 -17.67
C ASP A 79 1.28 -1.33 -17.90
N PRO A 80 0.60 -2.49 -17.84
CA PRO A 80 1.26 -3.78 -17.91
C PRO A 80 1.79 -4.04 -19.33
N VAL A 81 3.03 -4.51 -19.39
CA VAL A 81 3.67 -4.96 -20.64
C VAL A 81 3.76 -6.48 -20.61
N PHE A 82 3.27 -7.12 -21.67
CA PHE A 82 3.28 -8.56 -21.84
C PHE A 82 4.37 -8.99 -22.81
N VAL A 83 4.88 -10.19 -22.59
CA VAL A 83 5.77 -10.89 -23.52
C VAL A 83 5.02 -12.02 -24.20
N GLU A 84 5.48 -12.41 -25.39
CA GLU A 84 4.98 -13.60 -26.08
C GLU A 84 5.26 -14.87 -25.27
N ALA A 85 4.41 -15.89 -25.43
CA ALA A 85 4.55 -17.16 -24.71
C ALA A 85 5.94 -17.81 -24.91
N ALA A 86 6.49 -17.75 -26.13
CA ALA A 86 7.82 -18.29 -26.42
C ALA A 86 8.97 -17.53 -25.72
N VAL A 87 8.75 -16.27 -25.32
CA VAL A 87 9.69 -15.52 -24.48
C VAL A 87 9.54 -15.97 -23.04
N ALA A 88 8.29 -16.02 -22.54
CA ALA A 88 7.98 -16.49 -21.19
C ALA A 88 8.53 -17.91 -20.91
N ASP A 89 8.39 -18.84 -21.85
CA ASP A 89 8.91 -20.21 -21.75
C ASP A 89 10.43 -20.29 -21.53
N ARG A 90 11.18 -19.25 -21.93
CA ARG A 90 12.65 -19.18 -21.77
C ARG A 90 13.07 -18.50 -20.47
N GLU A 91 12.22 -17.65 -19.91
CA GLU A 91 12.54 -16.80 -18.74
C GLU A 91 11.91 -17.32 -17.45
N MET A 92 10.77 -17.99 -17.54
CA MET A 92 10.02 -18.53 -16.41
C MET A 92 10.34 -20.00 -16.17
N LYS A 93 10.13 -20.46 -14.94
CA LYS A 93 10.22 -21.90 -14.64
C LYS A 93 8.99 -22.62 -15.20
N PRO A 94 9.11 -23.88 -15.69
CA PRO A 94 7.95 -24.64 -16.17
C PRO A 94 6.85 -24.88 -15.12
N THR A 95 7.17 -24.75 -13.83
CA THR A 95 6.24 -24.91 -12.70
C THR A 95 5.80 -23.58 -12.11
N GLU A 96 6.17 -22.46 -12.71
CA GLU A 96 5.76 -21.13 -12.24
C GLU A 96 4.27 -20.93 -12.47
N LEU A 97 3.58 -20.43 -11.45
CA LEU A 97 2.14 -20.21 -11.52
C LEU A 97 1.82 -18.90 -12.24
N VAL A 98 0.74 -18.95 -13.02
CA VAL A 98 0.14 -17.78 -13.65
C VAL A 98 -1.35 -17.74 -13.35
N LEU A 99 -1.91 -16.54 -13.23
CA LEU A 99 -3.34 -16.30 -13.28
C LEU A 99 -3.73 -16.06 -14.74
N GLY A 100 -4.54 -16.94 -15.30
CA GLY A 100 -5.08 -16.80 -16.66
C GLY A 100 -6.40 -16.04 -16.67
N LEU A 101 -6.54 -15.04 -17.55
CA LEU A 101 -7.77 -14.29 -17.76
C LEU A 101 -8.11 -14.27 -19.25
N SER A 102 -9.37 -14.53 -19.59
CA SER A 102 -9.86 -14.42 -20.96
C SER A 102 -11.19 -13.69 -20.99
N ILE A 103 -11.23 -12.55 -21.69
CA ILE A 103 -12.43 -11.70 -21.85
C ILE A 103 -12.51 -11.31 -23.33
N ASN A 104 -13.67 -11.51 -23.95
CA ASN A 104 -13.94 -11.14 -25.35
C ASN A 104 -12.88 -11.62 -26.37
N GLY A 105 -12.22 -12.75 -26.10
CA GLY A 105 -11.18 -13.32 -26.96
C GLY A 105 -9.77 -12.79 -26.72
N ASP A 106 -9.59 -11.76 -25.90
CA ASP A 106 -8.28 -11.34 -25.38
C ASP A 106 -7.91 -12.23 -24.18
N SER A 107 -6.83 -12.99 -24.30
CA SER A 107 -6.38 -13.94 -23.29
C SER A 107 -4.99 -13.55 -22.79
N ARG A 108 -4.87 -13.37 -21.48
CA ARG A 108 -3.63 -12.95 -20.82
C ARG A 108 -3.26 -13.89 -19.68
N ALA A 109 -1.97 -13.96 -19.40
CA ALA A 109 -1.41 -14.70 -18.27
C ALA A 109 -0.58 -13.73 -17.42
N TYR A 110 -0.93 -13.62 -16.14
CA TYR A 110 -0.26 -12.78 -15.17
C TYR A 110 0.62 -13.66 -14.27
N SER A 111 1.92 -13.38 -14.19
CA SER A 111 2.85 -14.11 -13.30
C SER A 111 2.47 -13.91 -11.83
N ILE A 112 2.29 -15.01 -11.08
CA ILE A 112 2.04 -14.94 -9.64
C ILE A 112 3.22 -14.33 -8.88
N PRO A 113 4.50 -14.66 -9.17
CA PRO A 113 5.64 -13.96 -8.58
C PRO A 113 5.64 -12.44 -8.82
N MET A 114 5.25 -11.99 -10.01
CA MET A 114 5.13 -10.56 -10.30
C MET A 114 4.01 -9.92 -9.46
N LEU A 115 2.84 -10.56 -9.42
CA LEU A 115 1.72 -10.12 -8.58
C LEU A 115 2.05 -10.20 -7.09
N SER A 116 2.97 -11.07 -6.65
CA SER A 116 3.42 -11.11 -5.24
C SER A 116 4.19 -9.85 -4.85
N ALA A 117 4.87 -9.22 -5.81
CA ALA A 117 5.68 -8.03 -5.57
C ALA A 117 4.89 -6.71 -5.72
N HIS A 118 3.78 -6.74 -6.47
CA HIS A 118 2.99 -5.55 -6.82
C HIS A 118 1.54 -5.58 -6.34
N GLU A 119 1.07 -6.75 -5.91
CA GLU A 119 -0.27 -7.10 -5.41
C GLU A 119 -1.43 -6.86 -6.38
N ILE A 120 -1.38 -5.81 -7.20
CA ILE A 120 -2.44 -5.39 -8.12
C ILE A 120 -1.85 -5.02 -9.48
N VAL A 121 -2.51 -5.49 -10.54
CA VAL A 121 -2.33 -4.98 -11.91
C VAL A 121 -3.66 -4.40 -12.38
N ASN A 122 -3.68 -3.11 -12.73
CA ASN A 122 -4.80 -2.48 -13.41
C ASN A 122 -4.58 -2.62 -14.92
N ASP A 123 -5.51 -3.30 -15.60
CA ASP A 123 -5.41 -3.63 -17.02
C ASP A 123 -6.76 -3.38 -17.73
N VAL A 124 -6.74 -3.40 -19.05
CA VAL A 124 -7.94 -3.46 -19.90
C VAL A 124 -7.82 -4.71 -20.78
N VAL A 125 -8.67 -5.71 -20.52
CA VAL A 125 -8.65 -7.00 -21.22
C VAL A 125 -9.94 -7.16 -22.00
N GLY A 126 -9.84 -7.39 -23.30
CA GLY A 126 -11.02 -7.52 -24.15
C GLY A 126 -11.94 -6.29 -24.16
N GLY A 127 -11.38 -5.11 -23.84
CA GLY A 127 -12.12 -3.86 -23.70
C GLY A 127 -12.71 -3.58 -22.31
N GLU A 128 -12.59 -4.51 -21.35
CA GLU A 128 -13.10 -4.35 -19.99
C GLU A 128 -11.99 -3.92 -19.02
N PRO A 129 -12.16 -2.84 -18.24
CA PRO A 129 -11.22 -2.48 -17.18
C PRO A 129 -11.27 -3.50 -16.04
N VAL A 130 -10.10 -4.01 -15.65
CA VAL A 130 -9.96 -5.02 -14.60
C VAL A 130 -8.85 -4.65 -13.61
N ALA A 131 -9.03 -5.05 -12.35
CA ALA A 131 -7.98 -5.11 -11.36
C ALA A 131 -7.68 -6.58 -11.07
N VAL A 132 -6.47 -7.04 -11.43
CA VAL A 132 -6.03 -8.41 -11.22
C VAL A 132 -5.23 -8.47 -9.92
N THR A 133 -5.64 -9.35 -9.01
CA THR A 133 -5.07 -9.57 -7.67
C THR A 133 -5.01 -11.08 -7.37
N TRP A 134 -4.21 -11.50 -6.38
CA TRP A 134 -4.10 -12.89 -5.95
C TRP A 134 -4.00 -13.03 -4.43
#